data_AF-A0A965G1Q4-F1
#
_entry.id   AF-A0A965G1Q4-F1
#
_cell.length_a   1.000
_cell.length_b   1.000
_cell.length_c   1.000
_cell.angle_alpha   90.00
_cell.angle_beta   90.00
_cell.angle_gamma   90.00
#
_symmetry.space_group_name_H-M   'P 1'
#
loop_
_entity.id
_entity.type
_entity.pdbx_description
1 polymer ?
#
loop_
_entity_poly.entity_id
_entity_poly.type
_entity_poly.pdbx_seq_one_letter_code
_entity_poly.pdbx_strand_id
1 'polypeptide(L)'
;MRSYLLLLLAPLSLLATDTAKPNLIFLITDQQTIEALGCAGNPYLKTPNLDRLAARGVRFEKSYSTYPLCCPSRASLFTSRTPHQLGVYANANADIDKKNVPTMGEVFQAGGYDTAYAGKWHLSAPFPSFKGIKMPGFEVLPLGGDDPHSVDGSKYGRGLTVDPNTANAAAKFIRQPHTKPFLLVVSILNPHDICEYAECEALNNLLPADKSKLPPARPNIHDSEKVPVALQKDIAKRSDWSDQKWREYLYIYYRLTEIADAEAGRVLKALDESGLANNTVVVFTSDHGEMMGSHCLVTKSKLYEESVAVPLIVAGPGVKPAIDRQHLISGLDMMPTLLDYAGIAAPASVQGTSIRPLVDGKSPAWRDHVVAEVNSSIECRMVRTAHYKYLTYAQGENNEQFFDMEKDMLEIHNLIADPSLADEIQRHRSLLAQWRKDTQDETGKKAPEKKNARKKTIVAKADSTTAKAPAVDREVAFKNRDKDKDGRLDAAEYIGSQKDPEGAKRRFERMDTNKDGFLSHDEFTAETPKAK
;
A
#
# COMPACT_ATOMS: atom_id res chain seq x y z
N MET A 1 -15.45 33.69 -78.23
CA MET A 1 -15.11 32.70 -77.17
C MET A 1 -14.34 33.41 -76.07
N ARG A 2 -14.98 33.73 -74.94
CA ARG A 2 -14.31 34.09 -73.68
C ARG A 2 -15.14 33.48 -72.56
N SER A 3 -14.71 32.32 -72.09
CA SER A 3 -15.35 31.59 -70.97
C SER A 3 -14.86 32.19 -69.67
N TYR A 4 -15.79 32.72 -68.87
CA TYR A 4 -15.54 33.10 -67.48
C TYR A 4 -15.82 31.88 -66.60
N LEU A 5 -14.76 31.32 -66.00
CA LEU A 5 -14.86 30.25 -65.02
C LEU A 5 -15.08 30.89 -63.64
N LEU A 6 -16.31 30.85 -63.13
CA LEU A 6 -16.61 31.19 -61.73
C LEU A 6 -16.14 30.04 -60.84
N LEU A 7 -15.09 30.28 -60.06
CA LEU A 7 -14.68 29.43 -58.94
C LEU A 7 -15.54 29.77 -57.72
N LEU A 8 -16.52 28.91 -57.43
CA LEU A 8 -17.24 28.89 -56.15
C LEU A 8 -16.32 28.32 -55.06
N LEU A 9 -15.73 29.21 -54.25
CA LEU A 9 -15.09 28.85 -52.99
C LEU A 9 -16.18 28.55 -51.95
N ALA A 10 -16.48 27.29 -51.73
CA ALA A 10 -17.24 26.86 -50.55
C ALA A 10 -16.36 27.02 -49.30
N PRO A 11 -16.85 27.61 -48.20
CA PRO A 11 -16.09 27.66 -46.96
C PRO A 11 -15.97 26.23 -46.43
N LEU A 12 -14.74 25.72 -46.40
CA LEU A 12 -14.39 24.49 -45.70
C LEU A 12 -14.47 24.80 -44.20
N SER A 13 -15.65 24.61 -43.61
CA SER A 13 -15.81 24.62 -42.15
C SER A 13 -15.04 23.43 -41.61
N LEU A 14 -13.79 23.65 -41.21
CA LEU A 14 -13.08 22.75 -40.32
C LEU A 14 -13.87 22.75 -39.01
N LEU A 15 -14.78 21.80 -38.85
CA LEU A 15 -15.24 21.39 -37.53
C LEU A 15 -14.01 20.79 -36.86
N ALA A 16 -13.23 21.63 -36.18
CA ALA A 16 -12.44 21.17 -35.07
C ALA A 16 -13.44 20.51 -34.14
N THR A 17 -13.50 19.17 -34.13
CA THR A 17 -14.10 18.44 -33.03
C THR A 17 -13.28 18.86 -31.82
N ASP A 18 -13.78 19.82 -31.07
CA ASP A 18 -13.36 20.08 -29.70
C ASP A 18 -13.58 18.73 -28.99
N THR A 19 -12.54 17.89 -28.95
CA THR A 19 -12.63 16.58 -28.34
C THR A 19 -12.81 16.86 -26.87
N ALA A 20 -14.07 16.82 -26.42
CA ALA A 20 -14.44 17.08 -25.05
C ALA A 20 -13.49 16.29 -24.13
N LYS A 21 -12.97 16.97 -23.11
CA LYS A 21 -12.08 16.36 -22.12
C LYS A 21 -12.74 15.07 -21.57
N PRO A 22 -12.01 13.94 -21.49
CA PRO A 22 -12.60 12.69 -21.07
C PRO A 22 -12.90 12.71 -19.57
N ASN A 23 -13.91 11.95 -19.17
CA ASN A 23 -14.04 11.51 -17.79
C ASN A 23 -12.95 10.49 -17.48
N LEU A 24 -12.53 10.42 -16.22
CA LEU A 24 -11.53 9.49 -15.74
C LEU A 24 -12.09 8.70 -14.56
N ILE A 25 -11.94 7.38 -14.62
CA ILE A 25 -12.14 6.50 -13.47
C ILE A 25 -10.79 5.90 -13.11
N PHE A 26 -10.32 6.17 -11.90
CA PHE A 26 -9.16 5.52 -11.32
C PHE A 26 -9.62 4.46 -10.32
N LEU A 27 -9.61 3.21 -10.76
CA LEU A 27 -10.05 2.05 -10.00
C LEU A 27 -8.83 1.40 -9.33
N ILE A 28 -8.89 1.23 -8.01
CA ILE A 28 -7.78 0.71 -7.20
C ILE A 28 -8.32 -0.42 -6.32
N THR A 29 -7.62 -1.55 -6.30
CA THR A 29 -7.77 -2.56 -5.23
C THR A 29 -6.61 -2.45 -4.24
N ASP A 30 -6.82 -2.86 -2.99
CA ASP A 30 -5.74 -2.91 -2.00
C ASP A 30 -5.17 -4.34 -1.93
N GLN A 31 -3.85 -4.48 -2.02
CA GLN A 31 -3.15 -5.75 -1.84
C GLN A 31 -3.38 -6.80 -2.97
N GLN A 32 -3.66 -6.38 -4.20
CA GLN A 32 -3.79 -7.29 -5.35
C GLN A 32 -2.45 -7.40 -6.10
N THR A 33 -1.87 -8.60 -6.10
CA THR A 33 -0.66 -8.90 -6.87
C THR A 33 -0.95 -8.98 -8.37
N ILE A 34 0.06 -8.75 -9.19
CA ILE A 34 -0.05 -8.79 -10.66
C ILE A 34 -0.55 -10.13 -11.21
N GLU A 35 -0.30 -11.22 -10.49
CA GLU A 35 -0.69 -12.58 -10.88
C GLU A 35 -2.14 -12.91 -10.51
N ALA A 36 -2.81 -12.10 -9.67
CA ALA A 36 -4.17 -12.37 -9.22
C ALA A 36 -5.23 -11.88 -10.22
N LEU A 37 -5.10 -12.32 -11.48
CA LEU A 37 -6.01 -12.04 -12.60
C LEU A 37 -6.14 -13.25 -13.52
N GLY A 38 -7.35 -13.53 -13.98
CA GLY A 38 -7.61 -14.54 -15.02
C GLY A 38 -6.90 -14.22 -16.33
N CYS A 39 -6.92 -12.95 -16.76
CA CYS A 39 -6.19 -12.47 -17.94
C CYS A 39 -4.65 -12.44 -17.78
N ALA A 40 -4.13 -12.64 -16.55
CA ALA A 40 -2.71 -12.92 -16.30
C ALA A 40 -2.37 -14.42 -16.36
N GLY A 41 -3.36 -15.28 -16.66
CA GLY A 41 -3.18 -16.72 -16.80
C GLY A 41 -3.40 -17.52 -15.51
N ASN A 42 -3.94 -16.90 -14.45
CA ASN A 42 -4.20 -17.61 -13.19
C ASN A 42 -5.45 -18.48 -13.29
N PRO A 43 -5.34 -19.83 -13.20
CA PRO A 43 -6.48 -20.72 -13.38
C PRO A 43 -7.29 -20.94 -12.09
N TYR A 44 -6.83 -20.41 -10.95
CA TYR A 44 -7.40 -20.70 -9.63
C TYR A 44 -8.33 -19.59 -9.11
N LEU A 45 -8.56 -18.56 -9.92
CA LEU A 45 -9.50 -17.48 -9.66
C LEU A 45 -10.17 -17.02 -10.96
N LYS A 46 -11.31 -16.33 -10.83
CA LYS A 46 -12.06 -15.78 -11.95
C LYS A 46 -12.27 -14.28 -11.76
N THR A 47 -11.69 -13.47 -12.64
CA THR A 47 -11.85 -12.00 -12.66
C THR A 47 -12.50 -11.52 -13.96
N PRO A 48 -13.71 -12.01 -14.31
CA PRO A 48 -14.29 -11.75 -15.63
C PRO A 48 -14.49 -10.26 -15.92
N ASN A 49 -14.66 -9.41 -14.90
CA ASN A 49 -14.89 -7.98 -15.12
C ASN A 49 -13.58 -7.25 -15.45
N LEU A 50 -12.51 -7.52 -14.72
CA LEU A 50 -11.17 -6.98 -15.00
C LEU A 50 -10.58 -7.60 -16.27
N ASP A 51 -10.87 -8.88 -16.55
CA ASP A 51 -10.48 -9.55 -17.79
C ASP A 51 -11.17 -8.89 -19.00
N ARG A 52 -12.46 -8.55 -18.88
CA ARG A 52 -13.20 -7.78 -19.89
C ARG A 52 -12.62 -6.38 -20.06
N LEU A 53 -12.17 -5.74 -18.99
CA LEU A 53 -11.50 -4.43 -19.05
C LEU A 53 -10.18 -4.55 -19.82
N ALA A 54 -9.36 -5.56 -19.52
CA ALA A 54 -8.11 -5.85 -20.22
C ALA A 54 -8.34 -6.15 -21.71
N ALA A 55 -9.38 -6.91 -22.04
CA ALA A 55 -9.71 -7.27 -23.43
C ALA A 55 -10.06 -6.07 -24.32
N ARG A 56 -10.38 -4.91 -23.72
CA ARG A 56 -10.66 -3.65 -24.43
C ARG A 56 -9.61 -2.56 -24.16
N GLY A 57 -8.45 -2.92 -23.61
CA GLY A 57 -7.43 -1.98 -23.15
C GLY A 57 -6.01 -2.51 -23.27
N VAL A 58 -5.06 -1.77 -22.72
CA VAL A 58 -3.66 -2.19 -22.61
C VAL A 58 -3.41 -2.68 -21.20
N ARG A 59 -2.95 -3.94 -21.06
CA ARG A 59 -2.49 -4.53 -19.80
C ARG A 59 -0.96 -4.48 -19.75
N PHE A 60 -0.40 -4.00 -18.65
CA PHE A 60 1.05 -3.95 -18.44
C PHE A 60 1.49 -5.07 -17.50
N GLU A 61 2.51 -5.84 -17.90
CA GLU A 61 3.04 -6.96 -17.11
C GLU A 61 4.24 -6.60 -16.22
N LYS A 62 4.74 -5.36 -16.34
CA LYS A 62 5.88 -4.86 -15.58
C LYS A 62 5.51 -3.56 -14.85
N SER A 63 4.57 -3.66 -13.92
CA SER A 63 4.07 -2.52 -13.14
C SER A 63 4.33 -2.71 -11.65
N TYR A 64 4.93 -1.70 -11.02
CA TYR A 64 5.53 -1.83 -9.69
C TYR A 64 5.05 -0.74 -8.72
N SER A 65 4.64 -1.18 -7.53
CA SER A 65 4.42 -0.31 -6.38
C SER A 65 5.73 0.38 -6.00
N THR A 66 5.64 1.66 -5.61
CA THR A 66 6.81 2.40 -5.11
C THR A 66 7.26 1.92 -3.73
N TYR A 67 6.31 1.37 -2.97
CA TYR A 67 6.51 0.88 -1.62
C TYR A 67 5.35 -0.06 -1.30
N PRO A 68 5.58 -1.38 -1.16
CA PRO A 68 4.50 -2.34 -1.00
C PRO A 68 3.87 -2.35 0.41
N LEU A 69 3.23 -1.23 0.76
CA LEU A 69 2.48 -0.98 1.99
C LEU A 69 1.47 0.15 1.74
N CYS A 70 0.24 0.01 2.24
CA CYS A 70 -0.88 0.89 1.90
C CYS A 70 -0.55 2.39 1.92
N CYS A 71 -0.17 2.94 3.08
CA CYS A 71 -0.05 4.40 3.20
C CYS A 71 1.11 4.97 2.38
N PRO A 72 2.33 4.41 2.41
CA PRO A 72 3.41 4.83 1.52
C PRO A 72 3.05 4.76 0.03
N SER A 73 2.50 3.62 -0.43
CA SER A 73 2.11 3.48 -1.84
C SER A 73 1.05 4.50 -2.25
N ARG A 74 -0.02 4.64 -1.46
CA ARG A 74 -1.11 5.58 -1.74
C ARG A 74 -0.61 7.02 -1.75
N ALA A 75 0.29 7.37 -0.84
CA ALA A 75 0.94 8.68 -0.85
C ALA A 75 1.66 8.94 -2.18
N SER A 76 2.34 7.93 -2.74
CA SER A 76 2.93 8.02 -4.09
C SER A 76 1.89 8.11 -5.20
N LEU A 77 0.85 7.28 -5.20
CA LEU A 77 -0.19 7.30 -6.23
C LEU A 77 -0.84 8.67 -6.37
N PHE A 78 -1.10 9.35 -5.24
CA PHE A 78 -1.82 10.63 -5.20
C PHE A 78 -0.94 11.88 -5.22
N THR A 79 0.38 11.75 -5.24
CA THR A 79 1.31 12.92 -5.31
C THR A 79 2.39 12.78 -6.38
N SER A 80 2.59 11.58 -6.93
CA SER A 80 3.73 11.23 -7.77
C SER A 80 5.09 11.55 -7.12
N ARG A 81 5.20 11.30 -5.80
CA ARG A 81 6.45 11.42 -5.02
C ARG A 81 6.83 10.10 -4.37
N THR A 82 8.12 9.85 -4.23
CA THR A 82 8.61 8.70 -3.45
C THR A 82 8.23 8.84 -1.97
N PRO A 83 7.90 7.74 -1.28
CA PRO A 83 7.46 7.82 0.11
C PRO A 83 8.49 8.42 1.08
N HIS A 84 9.79 8.22 0.85
CA HIS A 84 10.82 8.86 1.69
C HIS A 84 10.83 10.39 1.59
N GLN A 85 10.56 10.95 0.41
CA GLN A 85 10.47 12.41 0.25
C GLN A 85 9.24 12.98 0.94
N LEU A 86 8.17 12.18 1.07
CA LEU A 86 6.98 12.53 1.84
C LEU A 86 7.15 12.26 3.34
N GLY A 87 8.21 11.54 3.73
CA GLY A 87 8.39 11.04 5.09
C GLY A 87 7.27 10.10 5.53
N VAL A 88 6.72 9.30 4.61
CA VAL A 88 5.65 8.32 4.87
C VAL A 88 6.23 6.92 4.78
N TYR A 89 6.50 6.31 5.93
CA TYR A 89 7.25 5.05 6.03
C TYR A 89 6.45 3.89 6.61
N ALA A 90 5.25 4.15 7.10
CA ALA A 90 4.42 3.15 7.75
C ALA A 90 2.95 3.53 7.60
N ASN A 91 2.06 2.62 8.03
CA ASN A 91 0.64 2.93 8.19
C ASN A 91 0.38 3.76 9.46
N ALA A 92 1.12 4.84 9.61
CA ALA A 92 1.02 5.81 10.69
C ALA A 92 1.61 7.15 10.21
N ASN A 93 0.98 8.27 10.60
CA ASN A 93 1.43 9.63 10.25
C ASN A 93 1.55 9.89 8.74
N ALA A 94 0.65 9.32 7.95
CA ALA A 94 0.68 9.34 6.49
C ALA A 94 -0.14 10.47 5.85
N ASP A 95 -0.55 11.45 6.64
CA ASP A 95 -1.34 12.59 6.17
C ASP A 95 -0.53 13.44 5.19
N ILE A 96 -0.83 13.29 3.89
CA ILE A 96 -0.13 13.96 2.80
C ILE A 96 -0.51 15.45 2.67
N ASP A 97 -1.66 15.84 3.21
CA ASP A 97 -2.14 17.23 3.14
C ASP A 97 -1.20 18.18 3.92
N LYS A 98 -0.44 17.63 4.87
CA LYS A 98 0.56 18.35 5.67
C LYS A 98 1.94 18.42 5.02
N LYS A 99 2.12 17.88 3.82
CA LYS A 99 3.44 17.68 3.19
C LYS A 99 3.81 18.74 2.16
N ASN A 100 2.98 19.77 1.97
CA ASN A 100 3.19 20.88 1.01
C ASN A 100 3.47 20.40 -0.43
N VAL A 101 2.85 19.29 -0.84
CA VAL A 101 2.90 18.78 -2.23
C VAL A 101 1.48 18.77 -2.76
N PRO A 102 1.21 19.32 -3.96
CA PRO A 102 -0.10 19.24 -4.58
C PRO A 102 -0.56 17.79 -4.75
N THR A 103 -1.74 17.49 -4.23
CA THR A 103 -2.36 16.17 -4.41
C THR A 103 -3.07 16.09 -5.75
N MET A 104 -3.27 14.86 -6.26
CA MET A 104 -3.98 14.61 -7.51
C MET A 104 -5.34 15.32 -7.55
N GLY A 105 -6.11 15.25 -6.47
CA GLY A 105 -7.43 15.91 -6.39
C GLY A 105 -7.35 17.42 -6.58
N GLU A 106 -6.43 18.08 -5.87
CA GLU A 106 -6.26 19.54 -5.95
C GLU A 106 -5.87 19.99 -7.37
N VAL A 107 -4.96 19.24 -8.01
CA VAL A 107 -4.51 19.53 -9.37
C VAL A 107 -5.64 19.34 -10.38
N PHE A 108 -6.46 18.29 -10.23
CA PHE A 108 -7.62 18.05 -11.09
C PHE A 108 -8.71 19.10 -10.92
N GLN A 109 -9.03 19.45 -9.68
CA GLN A 109 -10.01 20.49 -9.38
C GLN A 109 -9.60 21.84 -9.96
N ALA A 110 -8.32 22.21 -9.83
CA ALA A 110 -7.76 23.41 -10.45
C ALA A 110 -7.79 23.33 -12.00
N GLY A 111 -7.69 22.14 -12.57
CA GLY A 111 -7.82 21.87 -14.01
C GLY A 111 -9.26 21.86 -14.57
N GLY A 112 -10.26 22.14 -13.71
CA GLY A 112 -11.67 22.27 -14.09
C GLY A 112 -12.47 20.96 -14.06
N TYR A 113 -11.96 19.93 -13.40
CA TYR A 113 -12.66 18.66 -13.21
C TYR A 113 -13.49 18.67 -11.93
N ASP A 114 -14.65 17.99 -11.97
CA ASP A 114 -15.28 17.53 -10.73
C ASP A 114 -14.53 16.29 -10.23
N THR A 115 -14.25 16.22 -8.94
CA THR A 115 -13.37 15.21 -8.35
C THR A 115 -14.09 14.49 -7.22
N ALA A 116 -14.24 13.18 -7.33
CA ALA A 116 -14.96 12.36 -6.35
C ALA A 116 -14.13 11.15 -5.92
N TYR A 117 -14.32 10.72 -4.67
CA TYR A 117 -13.60 9.61 -4.06
C TYR A 117 -14.56 8.66 -3.32
N ALA A 118 -14.55 7.38 -3.67
CA ALA A 118 -15.26 6.33 -2.95
C ALA A 118 -14.27 5.29 -2.40
N GLY A 119 -14.43 4.92 -1.13
CA GLY A 119 -13.73 3.79 -0.52
C GLY A 119 -12.51 4.19 0.32
N LYS A 120 -11.50 3.30 0.33
CA LYS A 120 -10.36 3.38 1.25
C LYS A 120 -9.39 4.50 0.86
N TRP A 121 -9.08 5.41 1.77
CA TRP A 121 -8.02 6.41 1.60
C TRP A 121 -6.71 5.98 2.29
N HIS A 122 -6.82 5.57 3.54
CA HIS A 122 -5.72 5.14 4.41
C HIS A 122 -4.62 6.16 4.73
N LEU A 123 -4.70 7.43 4.29
CA LEU A 123 -3.67 8.42 4.64
C LEU A 123 -3.97 9.15 5.96
N SER A 124 -4.91 10.09 5.94
CA SER A 124 -5.39 10.78 7.16
C SER A 124 -6.36 9.92 7.98
N ALA A 125 -7.08 9.01 7.33
CA ALA A 125 -7.87 7.94 7.95
C ALA A 125 -8.12 6.79 6.94
N PRO A 126 -8.42 5.56 7.41
CA PRO A 126 -8.79 4.44 6.54
C PRO A 126 -9.95 4.78 5.60
N PHE A 127 -11.08 5.25 6.16
CA PHE A 127 -12.29 5.60 5.42
C PHE A 127 -12.80 6.99 5.82
N PRO A 128 -12.45 8.04 5.05
CA PRO A 128 -12.83 9.42 5.36
C PRO A 128 -14.35 9.64 5.45
N SER A 129 -15.14 8.89 4.67
CA SER A 129 -16.61 8.96 4.63
C SER A 129 -17.27 8.74 5.98
N PHE A 130 -16.76 7.83 6.81
CA PHE A 130 -17.33 7.51 8.13
C PHE A 130 -16.81 8.43 9.24
N LYS A 131 -15.75 9.21 8.97
CA LYS A 131 -15.11 10.09 9.95
C LYS A 131 -15.38 11.57 9.69
N GLY A 132 -16.12 11.92 8.63
CA GLY A 132 -16.34 13.30 8.22
C GLY A 132 -15.05 14.04 7.86
N ILE A 133 -14.01 13.29 7.48
CA ILE A 133 -12.70 13.86 7.14
C ILE A 133 -12.77 14.40 5.73
N LYS A 134 -12.38 15.66 5.57
CA LYS A 134 -12.22 16.30 4.26
C LYS A 134 -10.94 15.81 3.60
N MET A 135 -11.02 15.56 2.30
CA MET A 135 -9.86 15.29 1.44
C MET A 135 -9.69 16.49 0.51
N PRO A 136 -8.59 17.25 0.60
CA PRO A 136 -8.32 18.34 -0.33
C PRO A 136 -8.44 17.87 -1.78
N GLY A 137 -9.22 18.61 -2.56
CA GLY A 137 -9.44 18.30 -3.97
C GLY A 137 -10.26 17.05 -4.27
N PHE A 138 -10.99 16.47 -3.30
CA PHE A 138 -11.96 15.41 -3.56
C PHE A 138 -13.26 15.63 -2.78
N GLU A 139 -14.39 15.47 -3.46
CA GLU A 139 -15.66 15.16 -2.82
C GLU A 139 -15.62 13.71 -2.31
N VAL A 140 -15.65 13.54 -0.99
CA VAL A 140 -15.72 12.21 -0.37
C VAL A 140 -17.15 11.71 -0.46
N LEU A 141 -17.37 10.66 -1.27
CA LEU A 141 -18.70 10.12 -1.49
C LEU A 141 -19.20 9.40 -0.22
N PRO A 142 -20.46 9.62 0.19
CA PRO A 142 -21.05 8.91 1.31
C PRO A 142 -21.26 7.44 0.92
N LEU A 143 -20.56 6.54 1.59
CA LEU A 143 -20.67 5.10 1.34
C LEU A 143 -22.00 4.52 1.85
N GLY A 144 -22.59 5.16 2.88
CA GLY A 144 -23.75 4.62 3.59
C GLY A 144 -23.38 3.42 4.46
N GLY A 145 -24.36 2.93 5.22
CA GLY A 145 -24.14 1.90 6.24
C GLY A 145 -23.41 2.41 7.48
N ASP A 146 -23.17 1.49 8.41
CA ASP A 146 -22.41 1.76 9.62
C ASP A 146 -20.89 1.77 9.33
N ASP A 147 -20.13 2.47 10.17
CA ASP A 147 -18.67 2.43 10.15
C ASP A 147 -18.21 0.97 10.24
N PRO A 148 -17.43 0.45 9.27
CA PRO A 148 -17.06 -0.96 9.25
C PRO A 148 -16.34 -1.40 10.53
N HIS A 149 -15.56 -0.50 11.17
CA HIS A 149 -14.93 -0.77 12.47
C HIS A 149 -15.95 -1.14 13.56
N SER A 150 -17.10 -0.46 13.56
CA SER A 150 -18.16 -0.64 14.56
C SER A 150 -18.98 -1.90 14.32
N VAL A 151 -19.08 -2.33 13.05
CA VAL A 151 -19.86 -3.51 12.65
C VAL A 151 -19.11 -4.80 12.96
N ASP A 152 -17.81 -4.79 12.71
CA ASP A 152 -17.08 -6.03 12.47
C ASP A 152 -15.88 -6.23 13.42
N GLY A 153 -15.57 -5.23 14.25
CA GLY A 153 -14.50 -5.23 15.25
C GLY A 153 -13.08 -5.11 14.68
N SER A 154 -12.93 -4.98 13.36
CA SER A 154 -11.63 -4.96 12.69
C SER A 154 -10.92 -3.63 12.84
N LYS A 155 -9.58 -3.69 12.85
CA LYS A 155 -8.73 -2.51 13.02
C LYS A 155 -8.85 -1.52 11.86
N TYR A 156 -9.14 -2.00 10.66
CA TYR A 156 -9.18 -1.18 9.43
C TYR A 156 -10.55 -1.15 8.74
N GLY A 157 -11.54 -1.90 9.21
CA GLY A 157 -12.78 -2.20 8.48
C GLY A 157 -12.53 -3.33 7.47
N ARG A 158 -13.43 -4.32 7.35
CA ARG A 158 -13.32 -5.38 6.32
C ARG A 158 -13.96 -5.00 4.99
N GLY A 159 -13.28 -5.38 3.91
CA GLY A 159 -13.72 -5.24 2.52
C GLY A 159 -15.02 -5.98 2.27
N LEU A 160 -15.22 -7.14 2.90
CA LEU A 160 -16.48 -7.91 2.86
C LEU A 160 -17.70 -7.07 3.26
N THR A 161 -17.52 -6.02 4.07
CA THR A 161 -18.59 -5.12 4.51
C THR A 161 -18.64 -3.83 3.68
N VAL A 162 -17.49 -3.22 3.40
CA VAL A 162 -17.42 -1.85 2.84
C VAL A 162 -17.33 -1.79 1.31
N ASP A 163 -16.88 -2.86 0.63
CA ASP A 163 -16.69 -2.84 -0.83
C ASP A 163 -18.01 -2.69 -1.60
N PRO A 164 -19.12 -3.38 -1.24
CA PRO A 164 -20.40 -3.15 -1.89
C PRO A 164 -20.89 -1.70 -1.76
N ASN A 165 -20.67 -1.08 -0.60
CA ASN A 165 -21.03 0.32 -0.36
C ASN A 165 -20.16 1.28 -1.20
N THR A 166 -18.86 0.98 -1.33
CA THR A 166 -17.93 1.69 -2.21
C THR A 166 -18.37 1.63 -3.67
N ALA A 167 -18.67 0.43 -4.18
CA ALA A 167 -19.13 0.25 -5.56
C ALA A 167 -20.49 0.93 -5.81
N ASN A 168 -21.42 0.86 -4.85
CA ASN A 168 -22.73 1.52 -4.95
C ASN A 168 -22.60 3.05 -4.98
N ALA A 169 -21.75 3.64 -4.13
CA ALA A 169 -21.51 5.08 -4.12
C ALA A 169 -20.90 5.56 -5.44
N ALA A 170 -19.91 4.85 -5.96
CA ALA A 170 -19.32 5.11 -7.27
C ALA A 170 -20.34 4.99 -8.40
N ALA A 171 -21.14 3.91 -8.41
CA ALA A 171 -22.19 3.69 -9.41
C ALA A 171 -23.28 4.79 -9.38
N LYS A 172 -23.63 5.27 -8.19
CA LYS A 172 -24.56 6.40 -8.02
C LYS A 172 -23.98 7.69 -8.60
N PHE A 173 -22.72 8.00 -8.30
CA PHE A 173 -22.02 9.15 -8.86
C PHE A 173 -21.97 9.07 -10.39
N ILE A 174 -21.61 7.93 -10.97
CA ILE A 174 -21.54 7.75 -12.43
C ILE A 174 -22.89 8.01 -13.12
N ARG A 175 -24.00 7.57 -12.52
CA ARG A 175 -25.34 7.68 -13.10
C ARG A 175 -25.98 9.06 -12.99
N GLN A 176 -25.44 9.94 -12.14
CA GLN A 176 -25.99 11.29 -12.02
C GLN A 176 -25.64 12.13 -13.27
N PRO A 177 -26.41 13.20 -13.56
CA PRO A 177 -26.05 14.11 -14.63
C PRO A 177 -24.73 14.83 -14.34
N HIS A 178 -23.84 14.90 -15.33
CA HIS A 178 -22.57 15.61 -15.24
C HIS A 178 -22.53 16.74 -16.27
N THR A 179 -22.10 17.93 -15.85
CA THR A 179 -21.94 19.11 -16.73
C THR A 179 -20.47 19.46 -17.00
N LYS A 180 -19.57 18.85 -16.23
CA LYS A 180 -18.11 18.94 -16.36
C LYS A 180 -17.52 17.54 -16.50
N PRO A 181 -16.30 17.40 -17.05
CA PRO A 181 -15.59 16.13 -16.95
C PRO A 181 -15.27 15.84 -15.48
N PHE A 182 -15.23 14.56 -15.10
CA PHE A 182 -14.91 14.16 -13.73
C PHE A 182 -13.69 13.24 -13.63
N LEU A 183 -13.04 13.28 -12.47
CA LEU A 183 -12.15 12.25 -11.97
C LEU A 183 -12.86 11.54 -10.81
N LEU A 184 -13.17 10.26 -11.00
CA LEU A 184 -13.71 9.41 -9.94
C LEU A 184 -12.66 8.40 -9.52
N VAL A 185 -12.24 8.46 -8.26
CA VAL A 185 -11.41 7.41 -7.65
C VAL A 185 -12.31 6.41 -6.96
N VAL A 186 -12.16 5.14 -7.30
CA VAL A 186 -12.85 4.01 -6.67
C VAL A 186 -11.80 3.12 -6.03
N SER A 187 -11.68 3.17 -4.71
CA SER A 187 -10.69 2.39 -3.96
C SER A 187 -11.36 1.25 -3.18
N ILE A 188 -11.46 0.10 -3.84
CA ILE A 188 -11.92 -1.17 -3.28
C ILE A 188 -10.86 -1.70 -2.29
N LEU A 189 -11.31 -2.19 -1.14
CA LEU A 189 -10.46 -2.69 -0.07
C LEU A 189 -9.99 -4.12 -0.35
N ASN A 190 -10.82 -5.04 -0.84
CA ASN A 190 -10.35 -6.38 -1.12
C ASN A 190 -9.32 -6.44 -2.27
N PRO A 191 -8.38 -7.41 -2.23
CA PRO A 191 -8.30 -8.57 -1.32
C PRO A 191 -7.61 -8.35 0.05
N HIS A 192 -7.45 -7.12 0.53
CA HIS A 192 -6.76 -6.77 1.79
C HIS A 192 -7.18 -7.57 3.04
N ASP A 193 -8.44 -8.02 3.13
CA ASP A 193 -8.94 -8.76 4.30
C ASP A 193 -8.10 -10.01 4.63
N ILE A 194 -7.32 -10.52 3.66
CA ILE A 194 -6.34 -11.59 3.89
C ILE A 194 -5.32 -11.27 4.99
N CYS A 195 -5.04 -9.99 5.27
CA CYS A 195 -4.22 -9.57 6.40
C CYS A 195 -4.77 -10.03 7.75
N GLU A 196 -6.07 -10.26 7.84
CA GLU A 196 -6.77 -10.70 9.05
C GLU A 196 -6.96 -12.22 9.10
N TYR A 197 -6.33 -12.99 8.20
CA TYR A 197 -6.47 -14.46 8.13
C TYR A 197 -6.30 -15.17 9.49
N ALA A 198 -5.37 -14.72 10.33
CA ALA A 198 -5.13 -15.34 11.63
C ALA A 198 -6.13 -14.92 12.72
N GLU A 199 -6.83 -13.80 12.53
CA GLU A 199 -7.64 -13.13 13.56
C GLU A 199 -9.14 -13.14 13.20
N CYS A 200 -9.50 -13.46 11.97
CA CYS A 200 -10.86 -13.39 11.44
C CYS A 200 -11.39 -14.76 11.03
N GLU A 201 -12.07 -15.45 11.94
CA GLU A 201 -12.69 -16.76 11.67
C GLU A 201 -13.68 -16.73 10.50
N ALA A 202 -14.33 -15.58 10.24
CA ALA A 202 -15.29 -15.44 9.16
C ALA A 202 -14.67 -15.68 7.77
N LEU A 203 -13.35 -15.49 7.61
CA LEU A 203 -12.65 -15.80 6.36
C LEU A 203 -12.62 -17.30 6.07
N ASN A 204 -12.69 -18.14 7.10
CA ASN A 204 -12.76 -19.59 6.93
C ASN A 204 -14.06 -20.03 6.24
N ASN A 205 -15.12 -19.20 6.28
CA ASN A 205 -16.37 -19.47 5.57
C ASN A 205 -16.20 -19.44 4.05
N LEU A 206 -15.11 -18.85 3.54
CA LEU A 206 -14.79 -18.86 2.11
C LEU A 206 -14.21 -20.21 1.68
N LEU A 207 -13.67 -21.02 2.59
CA LEU A 207 -13.01 -22.28 2.24
C LEU A 207 -14.02 -23.30 1.68
N PRO A 208 -13.61 -24.11 0.70
CA PRO A 208 -14.45 -25.16 0.19
C PRO A 208 -14.54 -26.31 1.20
N ALA A 209 -15.69 -26.95 1.28
CA ALA A 209 -15.85 -28.20 2.04
C ALA A 209 -14.94 -29.31 1.49
N ASP A 210 -14.82 -29.39 0.15
CA ASP A 210 -13.93 -30.29 -0.56
C ASP A 210 -12.55 -29.63 -0.75
N LYS A 211 -11.57 -30.08 0.03
CA LYS A 211 -10.20 -29.57 0.03
C LYS A 211 -9.40 -29.92 -1.23
N SER A 212 -9.88 -30.82 -2.08
CA SER A 212 -9.26 -31.08 -3.39
C SER A 212 -9.35 -29.87 -4.34
N LYS A 213 -10.27 -28.94 -4.06
CA LYS A 213 -10.46 -27.69 -4.81
C LYS A 213 -9.46 -26.58 -4.45
N LEU A 214 -8.66 -26.78 -3.41
CA LEU A 214 -7.62 -25.82 -3.04
C LEU A 214 -6.53 -25.79 -4.13
N PRO A 215 -6.02 -24.61 -4.52
CA PRO A 215 -4.87 -24.52 -5.41
C PRO A 215 -3.67 -25.28 -4.81
N PRO A 216 -2.69 -25.69 -5.64
CA PRO A 216 -1.43 -26.18 -5.10
C PRO A 216 -0.74 -25.08 -4.29
N ALA A 217 0.08 -25.50 -3.34
CA ALA A 217 0.99 -24.58 -2.66
C ALA A 217 1.94 -23.94 -3.67
N ARG A 218 2.38 -22.70 -3.40
CA ARG A 218 3.34 -22.04 -4.29
C ARG A 218 4.67 -22.80 -4.31
N PRO A 219 5.32 -22.94 -5.48
CA PRO A 219 6.57 -23.69 -5.59
C PRO A 219 7.73 -23.05 -4.81
N ASN A 220 7.69 -21.75 -4.55
CA ASN A 220 8.71 -20.98 -3.84
C ASN A 220 8.37 -20.70 -2.36
N ILE A 221 7.50 -21.48 -1.71
CA ILE A 221 7.24 -21.30 -0.25
C ILE A 221 8.52 -21.52 0.56
N HIS A 222 9.23 -22.62 0.31
CA HIS A 222 10.44 -22.94 1.05
C HIS A 222 11.63 -22.64 0.16
N ASP A 223 12.22 -21.46 0.36
CA ASP A 223 13.49 -21.11 -0.26
C ASP A 223 14.59 -22.02 0.28
N SER A 224 15.35 -22.64 -0.62
CA SER A 224 16.48 -23.50 -0.28
C SER A 224 17.77 -22.71 0.01
N GLU A 225 17.79 -21.42 -0.32
CA GLU A 225 18.96 -20.56 -0.19
C GLU A 225 18.98 -19.74 1.11
N LYS A 226 20.15 -19.14 1.39
CA LYS A 226 20.32 -18.27 2.56
C LYS A 226 19.57 -16.95 2.35
N VAL A 227 18.40 -16.85 2.96
CA VAL A 227 17.63 -15.61 3.02
C VAL A 227 18.31 -14.53 3.87
N PRO A 228 18.13 -13.23 3.55
CA PRO A 228 18.60 -12.13 4.37
C PRO A 228 18.14 -12.24 5.83
N VAL A 229 19.03 -11.96 6.78
CA VAL A 229 18.70 -12.02 8.23
C VAL A 229 17.51 -11.12 8.58
N ALA A 230 17.35 -10.00 7.87
CA ALA A 230 16.23 -9.08 8.03
C ALA A 230 14.85 -9.73 7.83
N LEU A 231 14.76 -10.84 7.10
CA LEU A 231 13.51 -11.55 6.80
C LEU A 231 13.23 -12.73 7.74
N GLN A 232 14.25 -13.26 8.41
CA GLN A 232 14.14 -14.51 9.19
C GLN A 232 13.06 -14.43 10.29
N LYS A 233 12.92 -13.26 10.94
CA LYS A 233 11.87 -13.07 11.96
C LYS A 233 10.46 -13.21 11.38
N ASP A 234 10.23 -12.74 10.16
CA ASP A 234 8.90 -12.83 9.54
C ASP A 234 8.65 -14.25 9.03
N ILE A 235 9.66 -14.91 8.46
CA ILE A 235 9.62 -16.33 8.05
C ILE A 235 9.30 -17.24 9.25
N ALA A 236 9.98 -17.04 10.38
CA ALA A 236 9.79 -17.86 11.58
C ALA A 236 8.37 -17.80 12.16
N LYS A 237 7.57 -16.77 11.84
CA LYS A 237 6.17 -16.68 12.29
C LYS A 237 5.26 -17.70 11.60
N ARG A 238 5.71 -18.33 10.51
CA ARG A 238 4.93 -19.21 9.65
C ARG A 238 5.63 -20.53 9.35
N SER A 239 6.76 -20.80 10.00
CA SER A 239 7.56 -22.00 9.77
C SER A 239 6.85 -23.31 10.15
N ASP A 240 5.78 -23.22 10.94
CA ASP A 240 4.94 -24.34 11.39
C ASP A 240 3.68 -24.56 10.51
N TRP A 241 3.45 -23.73 9.49
CA TRP A 241 2.31 -23.88 8.61
C TRP A 241 2.44 -25.13 7.73
N SER A 242 1.41 -25.96 7.72
CA SER A 242 1.31 -27.13 6.83
C SER A 242 1.05 -26.71 5.39
N ASP A 243 1.36 -27.59 4.43
CA ASP A 243 1.00 -27.43 3.02
C ASP A 243 -0.49 -27.06 2.84
N GLN A 244 -1.38 -27.76 3.54
CA GLN A 244 -2.81 -27.46 3.50
C GLN A 244 -3.12 -26.03 3.95
N LYS A 245 -2.47 -25.54 5.01
CA LYS A 245 -2.70 -24.17 5.50
C LYS A 245 -2.25 -23.10 4.50
N TRP A 246 -1.12 -23.33 3.82
CA TRP A 246 -0.68 -22.47 2.73
C TRP A 246 -1.69 -22.42 1.58
N ARG A 247 -2.22 -23.58 1.20
CA ARG A 247 -3.22 -23.72 0.14
C ARG A 247 -4.56 -23.07 0.51
N GLU A 248 -4.97 -23.17 1.78
CA GLU A 248 -6.15 -22.50 2.32
C GLU A 248 -5.98 -20.98 2.32
N TYR A 249 -4.83 -20.47 2.75
CA TYR A 249 -4.49 -19.04 2.69
C TYR A 249 -4.59 -18.50 1.27
N LEU A 250 -3.94 -19.18 0.32
CA LEU A 250 -3.97 -18.81 -1.10
C LEU A 250 -5.40 -18.86 -1.68
N TYR A 251 -6.17 -19.89 -1.33
CA TYR A 251 -7.56 -20.00 -1.77
C TYR A 251 -8.41 -18.82 -1.28
N ILE A 252 -8.31 -18.45 0.00
CA ILE A 252 -9.06 -17.33 0.57
C ILE A 252 -8.67 -16.03 -0.14
N TYR A 253 -7.37 -15.79 -0.34
CA TYR A 253 -6.89 -14.62 -1.08
C TYR A 253 -7.52 -14.52 -2.47
N TYR A 254 -7.59 -15.63 -3.20
CA TYR A 254 -8.25 -15.70 -4.50
C TYR A 254 -9.75 -15.45 -4.41
N ARG A 255 -10.47 -15.96 -3.41
CA ARG A 255 -11.90 -15.66 -3.23
C ARG A 255 -12.15 -14.17 -2.95
N LEU A 256 -11.31 -13.56 -2.11
CA LEU A 256 -11.38 -12.12 -1.84
C LEU A 256 -11.09 -11.30 -3.11
N THR A 257 -10.19 -11.77 -3.96
CA THR A 257 -9.91 -11.14 -5.26
C THR A 257 -11.12 -11.22 -6.20
N GLU A 258 -11.84 -12.35 -6.23
CA GLU A 258 -13.08 -12.46 -7.02
C GLU A 258 -14.20 -11.55 -6.49
N ILE A 259 -14.27 -11.35 -5.18
CA ILE A 259 -15.20 -10.39 -4.57
C ILE A 259 -14.85 -8.97 -5.03
N ALA A 260 -13.57 -8.60 -5.00
CA ALA A 260 -13.11 -7.30 -5.52
C ALA A 260 -13.44 -7.13 -7.02
N ASP A 261 -13.26 -8.18 -7.84
CA ASP A 261 -13.65 -8.16 -9.26
C ASP A 261 -15.15 -7.95 -9.47
N ALA A 262 -15.99 -8.60 -8.67
CA ALA A 262 -17.43 -8.42 -8.76
C ALA A 262 -17.85 -6.97 -8.45
N GLU A 263 -17.23 -6.35 -7.44
CA GLU A 263 -17.49 -4.95 -7.08
C GLU A 263 -16.93 -3.96 -8.13
N ALA A 264 -15.77 -4.23 -8.70
CA ALA A 264 -15.28 -3.54 -9.90
C ALA A 264 -16.28 -3.68 -11.07
N GLY A 265 -16.85 -4.87 -11.26
CA GLY A 265 -17.89 -5.16 -12.23
C GLY A 265 -19.13 -4.30 -12.08
N ARG A 266 -19.58 -4.03 -10.85
CA ARG A 266 -20.72 -3.12 -10.61
C ARG A 266 -20.43 -1.70 -11.08
N VAL A 267 -19.23 -1.20 -10.82
CA VAL A 267 -18.80 0.14 -11.26
C VAL A 267 -18.70 0.21 -12.77
N LEU A 268 -18.04 -0.76 -13.40
CA LEU A 268 -17.90 -0.84 -14.85
C LEU A 268 -19.26 -0.99 -15.55
N LYS A 269 -20.19 -1.76 -14.97
CA LYS A 269 -21.57 -1.88 -15.46
C LYS A 269 -22.31 -0.55 -15.37
N ALA A 270 -22.18 0.19 -14.27
CA ALA A 270 -22.78 1.52 -14.15
C ALA A 270 -22.24 2.50 -15.20
N LEU A 271 -20.93 2.43 -15.51
CA LEU A 271 -20.34 3.19 -16.61
C LEU A 271 -20.95 2.80 -17.95
N ASP A 272 -21.01 1.51 -18.26
CA ASP A 272 -21.55 1.02 -19.53
C ASP A 272 -23.04 1.42 -19.70
N GLU A 273 -23.83 1.43 -18.61
CA GLU A 273 -25.26 1.83 -18.61
C GLU A 273 -25.50 3.35 -18.62
N SER A 274 -24.50 4.16 -18.23
CA SER A 274 -24.66 5.61 -18.10
C SER A 274 -24.63 6.37 -19.44
N GLY A 275 -24.19 5.71 -20.53
CA GLY A 275 -23.89 6.37 -21.80
C GLY A 275 -22.56 7.13 -21.81
N LEU A 276 -21.81 7.17 -20.69
CA LEU A 276 -20.54 7.90 -20.58
C LEU A 276 -19.32 7.08 -21.02
N ALA A 277 -19.48 5.78 -21.29
CA ALA A 277 -18.37 4.87 -21.65
C ALA A 277 -17.54 5.36 -22.84
N ASN A 278 -18.19 5.95 -23.86
CA ASN A 278 -17.53 6.47 -25.06
C ASN A 278 -16.73 7.77 -24.84
N ASN A 279 -16.75 8.33 -23.63
CA ASN A 279 -15.94 9.48 -23.22
C ASN A 279 -15.19 9.24 -21.89
N THR A 280 -15.02 7.99 -21.46
CA THR A 280 -14.42 7.69 -20.15
C THR A 280 -13.21 6.78 -20.27
N VAL A 281 -12.06 7.23 -19.78
CA VAL A 281 -10.87 6.39 -19.60
C VAL A 281 -10.91 5.77 -18.21
N VAL A 282 -10.70 4.46 -18.15
CA VAL A 282 -10.57 3.68 -16.92
C VAL A 282 -9.13 3.24 -16.77
N VAL A 283 -8.50 3.63 -15.66
CA VAL A 283 -7.20 3.14 -15.22
C VAL A 283 -7.44 2.24 -14.01
N PHE A 284 -7.07 0.97 -14.11
CA PHE A 284 -7.14 0.01 -13.01
C PHE A 284 -5.73 -0.34 -12.52
N THR A 285 -5.52 -0.33 -11.20
CA THR A 285 -4.29 -0.85 -10.58
C THR A 285 -4.51 -1.33 -9.15
N SER A 286 -3.43 -1.71 -8.46
CA SER A 286 -3.43 -1.95 -7.01
C SER A 286 -2.35 -1.11 -6.33
N ASP A 287 -2.52 -0.79 -5.04
CA ASP A 287 -1.51 -0.06 -4.28
C ASP A 287 -0.25 -0.91 -4.05
N HIS A 288 -0.39 -2.21 -3.80
CA HIS A 288 0.69 -3.18 -3.70
C HIS A 288 0.17 -4.62 -3.85
N GLY A 289 1.08 -5.58 -3.95
CA GLY A 289 0.76 -7.00 -4.01
C GLY A 289 0.68 -7.69 -2.64
N GLU A 290 0.76 -9.02 -2.68
CA GLU A 290 0.60 -9.96 -1.57
C GLU A 290 1.63 -11.08 -1.73
N MET A 291 2.34 -11.45 -0.66
CA MET A 291 3.35 -12.52 -0.71
C MET A 291 2.75 -13.91 -0.98
N MET A 292 1.47 -14.14 -0.67
CA MET A 292 0.75 -15.38 -1.06
C MET A 292 1.39 -16.69 -0.55
N GLY A 293 2.25 -16.63 0.45
CA GLY A 293 3.04 -17.76 0.96
C GLY A 293 4.43 -17.92 0.36
N SER A 294 4.75 -17.21 -0.72
CA SER A 294 6.10 -17.21 -1.32
C SER A 294 7.16 -16.83 -0.29
N HIS A 295 8.31 -17.52 -0.35
CA HIS A 295 9.43 -17.38 0.57
C HIS A 295 9.05 -17.55 2.06
N CYS A 296 7.98 -18.30 2.34
CA CYS A 296 7.41 -18.52 3.68
C CYS A 296 6.91 -17.20 4.30
N LEU A 297 6.57 -16.23 3.45
CA LEU A 297 6.08 -14.92 3.81
C LEU A 297 4.61 -14.77 3.39
N VAL A 298 3.89 -13.99 4.18
CA VAL A 298 2.51 -13.56 3.90
C VAL A 298 2.43 -12.06 4.02
N THR A 299 1.37 -11.46 3.51
CA THR A 299 1.11 -10.02 3.51
C THR A 299 2.07 -9.24 2.63
N LYS A 300 2.74 -8.22 3.17
CA LYS A 300 3.33 -7.12 2.40
C LYS A 300 4.60 -6.57 3.02
N SER A 301 5.07 -5.44 2.53
CA SER A 301 6.33 -4.79 2.92
C SER A 301 7.55 -5.66 2.64
N LYS A 302 7.56 -6.29 1.46
CA LYS A 302 8.64 -7.10 0.90
C LYS A 302 8.83 -6.69 -0.55
N LEU A 303 10.06 -6.70 -1.05
CA LEU A 303 10.38 -6.25 -2.41
C LEU A 303 10.51 -7.41 -3.42
N TYR A 304 10.12 -8.61 -3.00
CA TYR A 304 9.82 -9.74 -3.90
C TYR A 304 8.64 -9.40 -4.82
N GLU A 305 8.62 -10.01 -6.00
CA GLU A 305 7.74 -9.71 -7.13
C GLU A 305 6.29 -9.84 -6.71
N GLU A 306 5.95 -10.85 -5.90
CA GLU A 306 4.58 -11.09 -5.44
C GLU A 306 3.99 -9.90 -4.67
N SER A 307 4.83 -9.18 -3.92
CA SER A 307 4.40 -8.02 -3.11
C SER A 307 4.60 -6.68 -3.80
N VAL A 308 5.61 -6.52 -4.66
CA VAL A 308 5.91 -5.22 -5.30
C VAL A 308 5.26 -5.06 -6.68
N ALA A 309 5.04 -6.13 -7.43
CA ALA A 309 4.39 -6.06 -8.74
C ALA A 309 2.86 -6.03 -8.60
N VAL A 310 2.22 -5.12 -9.32
CA VAL A 310 0.77 -4.86 -9.24
C VAL A 310 0.14 -4.90 -10.62
N PRO A 311 -1.14 -5.30 -10.73
CA PRO A 311 -1.84 -5.24 -12.01
C PRO A 311 -1.96 -3.79 -12.49
N LEU A 312 -1.95 -3.61 -13.81
CA LEU A 312 -2.22 -2.31 -14.44
C LEU A 312 -2.93 -2.52 -15.78
N ILE A 313 -4.11 -1.92 -15.91
CA ILE A 313 -4.93 -1.93 -17.13
C ILE A 313 -5.38 -0.50 -17.43
N VAL A 314 -5.20 -0.05 -18.67
CA VAL A 314 -5.77 1.21 -19.17
C VAL A 314 -6.71 0.92 -20.32
N ALA A 315 -7.97 1.33 -20.22
CA ALA A 315 -8.98 1.09 -21.23
C ALA A 315 -9.85 2.34 -21.43
N GLY A 316 -10.34 2.57 -22.64
CA GLY A 316 -11.19 3.71 -22.94
C GLY A 316 -11.32 3.98 -24.43
N PRO A 317 -11.98 5.09 -24.80
CA PRO A 317 -12.17 5.49 -26.19
C PRO A 317 -10.84 5.58 -26.95
N GLY A 318 -10.75 4.92 -28.11
CA GLY A 318 -9.57 4.94 -28.98
C GLY A 318 -8.41 4.05 -28.53
N VAL A 319 -8.46 3.43 -27.34
CA VAL A 319 -7.43 2.49 -26.87
C VAL A 319 -7.57 1.17 -27.64
N LYS A 320 -6.45 0.67 -28.17
CA LYS A 320 -6.41 -0.63 -28.85
C LYS A 320 -5.99 -1.73 -27.86
N PRO A 321 -6.64 -2.91 -27.88
CA PRO A 321 -6.25 -4.00 -27.00
C PRO A 321 -4.79 -4.43 -27.22
N ALA A 322 -4.00 -4.49 -26.16
CA ALA A 322 -2.61 -4.96 -26.20
C ALA A 322 -2.13 -5.47 -24.84
N ILE A 323 -1.03 -6.24 -24.85
CA ILE A 323 -0.27 -6.59 -23.65
C ILE A 323 1.12 -6.00 -23.79
N ASP A 324 1.47 -5.09 -22.89
CA ASP A 324 2.83 -4.56 -22.79
C ASP A 324 3.66 -5.44 -21.84
N ARG A 325 4.73 -6.02 -22.38
CA ARG A 325 5.68 -6.90 -21.65
C ARG A 325 7.06 -6.28 -21.50
N GLN A 326 7.24 -5.04 -21.95
CA GLN A 326 8.55 -4.44 -22.17
C GLN A 326 8.81 -3.33 -21.16
N HIS A 327 7.85 -2.43 -20.99
CA HIS A 327 8.06 -1.16 -20.31
C HIS A 327 7.88 -1.29 -18.80
N LEU A 328 8.88 -0.85 -18.04
CA LEU A 328 8.83 -0.79 -16.58
C LEU A 328 7.99 0.41 -16.14
N ILE A 329 6.88 0.14 -15.44
CA ILE A 329 5.94 1.14 -14.93
C ILE A 329 6.09 1.25 -13.41
N SER A 330 6.01 2.48 -12.89
CA SER A 330 6.04 2.77 -11.46
C SER A 330 4.68 3.31 -11.00
N GLY A 331 4.30 3.06 -9.75
CA GLY A 331 3.15 3.72 -9.13
C GLY A 331 3.20 5.26 -9.20
N LEU A 332 4.40 5.86 -9.34
CA LEU A 332 4.54 7.31 -9.57
C LEU A 332 3.88 7.77 -10.88
N ASP A 333 3.71 6.88 -11.85
CA ASP A 333 3.24 7.20 -13.20
C ASP A 333 1.72 7.43 -13.28
N MET A 334 0.95 7.08 -12.24
CA MET A 334 -0.51 7.13 -12.28
C MET A 334 -1.05 8.56 -12.37
N MET A 335 -0.61 9.45 -11.49
CA MET A 335 -1.00 10.87 -11.53
C MET A 335 -0.64 11.56 -12.85
N PRO A 336 0.61 11.55 -13.36
CA PRO A 336 0.93 12.19 -14.63
C PRO A 336 0.17 11.58 -15.81
N THR A 337 -0.13 10.28 -15.78
CA THR A 337 -0.94 9.63 -16.83
C THR A 337 -2.37 10.16 -16.85
N LEU A 338 -3.02 10.26 -15.69
CA LEU A 338 -4.36 10.80 -15.59
C LEU A 338 -4.40 12.28 -16.03
N LEU A 339 -3.40 13.08 -15.60
CA LEU A 339 -3.28 14.50 -15.99
C LEU A 339 -3.09 14.66 -17.50
N ASP A 340 -2.30 13.79 -18.14
CA ASP A 340 -2.11 13.77 -19.59
C ASP A 340 -3.44 13.51 -20.33
N TYR A 341 -4.20 12.48 -19.94
CA TYR A 341 -5.54 12.24 -20.51
C TYR A 341 -6.48 13.44 -20.34
N ALA A 342 -6.36 14.17 -19.22
CA ALA A 342 -7.15 15.35 -18.93
C ALA A 342 -6.69 16.63 -19.67
N GLY A 343 -5.52 16.61 -20.29
CA GLY A 343 -4.87 17.80 -20.84
C GLY A 343 -4.51 18.82 -19.75
N ILE A 344 -4.21 18.38 -18.53
CA ILE A 344 -3.78 19.21 -17.42
C ILE A 344 -2.25 19.15 -17.30
N ALA A 345 -1.60 20.30 -17.21
CA ALA A 345 -0.15 20.34 -17.02
C ALA A 345 0.25 19.74 -15.65
N ALA A 346 1.20 18.81 -15.67
CA ALA A 346 1.73 18.23 -14.44
C ALA A 346 2.50 19.30 -13.63
N PRO A 347 2.26 19.42 -12.31
CA PRO A 347 3.08 20.27 -11.45
C PRO A 347 4.55 19.84 -11.48
N ALA A 348 5.47 20.78 -11.28
CA ALA A 348 6.91 20.50 -11.25
C ALA A 348 7.34 19.50 -10.15
N SER A 349 6.49 19.27 -9.14
CA SER A 349 6.74 18.29 -8.09
C SER A 349 6.57 16.84 -8.55
N VAL A 350 5.81 16.58 -9.62
CA VAL A 350 5.52 15.24 -10.16
C VAL A 350 6.79 14.58 -10.68
N GLN A 351 7.07 13.34 -10.28
CA GLN A 351 8.29 12.61 -10.66
C GLN A 351 8.04 11.46 -11.63
N GLY A 352 6.81 10.96 -11.70
CA GLY A 352 6.44 9.93 -12.66
C GLY A 352 6.39 10.44 -14.10
N THR A 353 6.20 9.51 -15.02
CA THR A 353 6.05 9.78 -16.45
C THR A 353 4.71 9.25 -16.92
N SER A 354 3.99 10.00 -17.76
CA SER A 354 2.75 9.51 -18.35
C SER A 354 3.02 8.25 -19.18
N ILE A 355 2.24 7.19 -18.96
CA ILE A 355 2.27 5.96 -19.76
C ILE A 355 1.35 6.04 -20.98
N ARG A 356 0.57 7.12 -21.14
CA ARG A 356 -0.39 7.27 -22.25
C ARG A 356 0.26 7.08 -23.63
N PRO A 357 1.48 7.58 -23.93
CA PRO A 357 2.10 7.29 -25.22
C PRO A 357 2.25 5.79 -25.51
N LEU A 358 2.55 4.98 -24.48
CA LEU A 358 2.61 3.52 -24.61
C LEU A 358 1.22 2.93 -24.90
N VAL A 359 0.19 3.41 -24.20
CA VAL A 359 -1.21 3.00 -24.43
C VAL A 359 -1.69 3.34 -25.84
N ASP A 360 -1.25 4.49 -26.38
CA ASP A 360 -1.54 4.93 -27.76
C ASP A 360 -0.76 4.13 -28.82
N GLY A 361 0.07 3.15 -28.42
CA GLY A 361 0.91 2.36 -29.32
C GLY A 361 2.11 3.13 -29.88
N LYS A 362 2.55 4.20 -29.20
CA LYS A 362 3.77 4.94 -29.54
C LYS A 362 4.96 4.31 -28.81
N SER A 363 6.16 4.62 -29.31
CA SER A 363 7.44 4.15 -28.74
C SER A 363 8.26 5.35 -28.25
N PRO A 364 7.90 5.96 -27.10
CA PRO A 364 8.71 7.02 -26.52
C PRO A 364 10.05 6.48 -26.03
N ALA A 365 11.01 7.37 -25.80
CA ALA A 365 12.14 7.03 -24.94
C ALA A 365 11.61 6.64 -23.55
N TRP A 366 12.09 5.54 -23.00
CA TRP A 366 11.61 4.99 -21.74
C TRP A 366 12.76 4.80 -20.74
N ARG A 367 12.40 4.62 -19.47
CA ARG A 367 13.37 4.36 -18.40
C ARG A 367 13.90 2.94 -18.47
N ASP A 368 15.16 2.78 -18.08
CA ASP A 368 15.83 1.47 -18.03
C ASP A 368 15.58 0.71 -16.72
N HIS A 369 15.12 1.42 -15.67
CA HIS A 369 14.88 0.82 -14.36
C HIS A 369 13.78 1.54 -13.58
N VAL A 370 13.22 0.84 -12.59
CA VAL A 370 12.38 1.40 -11.53
C VAL A 370 12.98 1.06 -10.17
N VAL A 371 12.69 1.89 -9.18
CA VAL A 371 13.11 1.70 -7.79
C VAL A 371 11.89 1.65 -6.89
N ALA A 372 11.90 0.71 -5.94
CA ALA A 372 10.94 0.63 -4.86
C ALA A 372 11.66 0.58 -3.51
N GLU A 373 10.97 1.02 -2.47
CA GLU A 373 11.54 1.16 -1.14
C GLU A 373 10.66 0.60 -0.04
N VAL A 374 11.28 0.15 1.05
CA VAL A 374 10.64 -0.15 2.32
C VAL A 374 11.52 0.42 3.43
N ASN A 375 10.94 1.19 4.33
CA ASN A 375 11.56 1.85 5.49
C ASN A 375 10.72 1.65 6.77
N SER A 376 10.19 0.44 6.98
CA SER A 376 9.34 0.12 8.13
C SER A 376 10.08 -0.79 9.12
N SER A 377 9.54 -1.97 9.43
CA SER A 377 10.21 -2.96 10.26
C SER A 377 11.48 -3.51 9.62
N ILE A 378 11.60 -3.39 8.30
CA ILE A 378 12.81 -3.64 7.53
C ILE A 378 13.12 -2.41 6.68
N GLU A 379 14.40 -2.13 6.50
CA GLU A 379 14.88 -1.12 5.56
C GLU A 379 15.47 -1.83 4.34
N CYS A 380 14.83 -1.67 3.18
CA CYS A 380 15.13 -2.39 1.95
C CYS A 380 14.95 -1.49 0.73
N ARG A 381 15.76 -1.70 -0.31
CA ARG A 381 15.63 -1.06 -1.63
C ARG A 381 15.68 -2.10 -2.74
N MET A 382 14.94 -1.83 -3.80
CA MET A 382 14.90 -2.63 -5.02
C MET A 382 15.31 -1.77 -6.21
N VAL A 383 16.17 -2.29 -7.08
CA VAL A 383 16.29 -1.82 -8.46
C VAL A 383 15.82 -2.94 -9.38
N ARG A 384 14.81 -2.65 -10.21
CA ARG A 384 14.33 -3.57 -11.24
C ARG A 384 14.66 -2.99 -12.61
N THR A 385 15.45 -3.72 -13.40
CA THR A 385 15.72 -3.41 -14.81
C THR A 385 14.86 -4.30 -15.72
N ALA A 386 15.11 -4.38 -17.03
CA ALA A 386 14.36 -5.28 -17.90
C ALA A 386 14.58 -6.76 -17.55
N HIS A 387 15.83 -7.15 -17.27
CA HIS A 387 16.26 -8.55 -17.12
C HIS A 387 16.55 -8.95 -15.67
N TYR A 388 17.00 -8.02 -14.83
CA TYR A 388 17.44 -8.35 -13.47
C TYR A 388 16.70 -7.55 -12.40
N LYS A 389 16.71 -8.08 -11.19
CA LYS A 389 16.28 -7.38 -9.98
C LYS A 389 17.35 -7.48 -8.91
N TYR A 390 17.68 -6.34 -8.30
CA TYR A 390 18.63 -6.21 -7.21
C TYR A 390 17.90 -5.73 -5.95
N LEU A 391 18.09 -6.44 -4.84
CA LEU A 391 17.61 -6.04 -3.52
C LEU A 391 18.79 -5.77 -2.58
N THR A 392 18.66 -4.75 -1.74
CA THR A 392 19.60 -4.52 -0.63
C THR A 392 18.88 -4.15 0.66
N TYR A 393 19.40 -4.65 1.77
CA TYR A 393 18.90 -4.44 3.12
C TYR A 393 19.93 -3.64 3.93
N ALA A 394 19.45 -2.69 4.74
CA ALA A 394 20.36 -1.81 5.48
C ALA A 394 21.09 -2.51 6.65
N GLN A 395 20.58 -3.66 7.11
CA GLN A 395 21.07 -4.36 8.29
C GLN A 395 21.01 -5.88 8.11
N GLY A 396 21.88 -6.59 8.85
CA GLY A 396 21.95 -8.05 8.86
C GLY A 396 22.97 -8.61 7.87
N GLU A 397 23.26 -9.91 8.01
CA GLU A 397 24.08 -10.66 7.05
C GLU A 397 23.26 -11.07 5.82
N ASN A 398 23.95 -11.40 4.72
CA ASN A 398 23.33 -11.72 3.42
C ASN A 398 22.35 -10.63 2.97
N ASN A 399 22.76 -9.37 3.09
CA ASN A 399 21.91 -8.19 2.92
C ASN A 399 21.77 -7.74 1.46
N GLU A 400 22.21 -8.53 0.49
CA GLU A 400 22.04 -8.25 -0.93
C GLU A 400 21.54 -9.49 -1.66
N GLN A 401 20.63 -9.29 -2.61
CA GLN A 401 20.12 -10.34 -3.48
C GLN A 401 20.08 -9.85 -4.93
N PHE A 402 20.28 -10.77 -5.86
CA PHE A 402 20.27 -10.49 -7.30
C PHE A 402 19.59 -11.63 -8.07
N PHE A 403 18.57 -11.32 -8.85
CA PHE A 403 17.73 -12.32 -9.51
C PHE A 403 17.65 -12.07 -11.02
N ASP A 404 17.70 -13.15 -11.81
CA ASP A 404 17.39 -13.16 -13.24
C ASP A 404 15.87 -13.27 -13.41
N MET A 405 15.23 -12.17 -13.77
CA MET A 405 13.78 -12.07 -13.86
C MET A 405 13.22 -12.52 -15.23
N GLU A 406 14.01 -13.20 -16.06
CA GLU A 406 13.50 -13.92 -17.21
C GLU A 406 13.46 -15.42 -16.95
N LYS A 407 14.45 -15.93 -16.23
CA LYS A 407 14.58 -17.37 -15.91
C LYS A 407 14.01 -17.74 -14.55
N ASP A 408 13.98 -16.80 -13.62
CA ASP A 408 13.59 -17.00 -12.22
C ASP A 408 12.67 -15.87 -11.72
N MET A 409 11.46 -15.83 -12.27
CA MET A 409 10.41 -14.89 -11.82
C MET A 409 9.94 -15.14 -10.38
N LEU A 410 10.27 -16.29 -9.80
CA LEU A 410 9.93 -16.65 -8.42
C LEU A 410 11.03 -16.31 -7.42
N GLU A 411 12.15 -15.76 -7.90
CA GLU A 411 13.26 -15.25 -7.10
C GLU A 411 13.83 -16.27 -6.10
N ILE A 412 13.95 -17.51 -6.55
CA ILE A 412 14.45 -18.63 -5.75
C ILE A 412 15.99 -18.62 -5.70
N HIS A 413 16.64 -18.17 -6.78
CA HIS A 413 18.08 -18.29 -6.98
C HIS A 413 18.78 -16.95 -6.87
N ASN A 414 19.43 -16.71 -5.74
CA ASN A 414 20.20 -15.51 -5.49
C ASN A 414 21.58 -15.57 -6.15
N LEU A 415 21.71 -14.85 -7.25
CA LEU A 415 22.91 -14.76 -8.09
C LEU A 415 23.94 -13.73 -7.57
N ILE A 416 23.77 -13.15 -6.38
CA ILE A 416 24.66 -12.08 -5.87
C ILE A 416 26.13 -12.49 -5.78
N ALA A 417 26.41 -13.80 -5.66
CA ALA A 417 27.75 -14.36 -5.56
C ALA A 417 28.30 -14.88 -6.91
N ASP A 418 27.55 -14.77 -8.01
CA ASP A 418 27.98 -15.24 -9.33
C ASP A 418 29.03 -14.27 -9.92
N PRO A 419 30.30 -14.71 -10.09
CA PRO A 419 31.34 -13.85 -10.63
C PRO A 419 31.11 -13.46 -12.10
N SER A 420 30.33 -14.24 -12.86
CA SER A 420 30.01 -13.92 -14.27
C SER A 420 29.06 -12.74 -14.40
N LEU A 421 28.34 -12.39 -13.32
CA LEU A 421 27.40 -11.27 -13.26
C LEU A 421 27.94 -10.06 -12.50
N ALA A 422 29.23 -10.05 -12.13
CA ALA A 422 29.83 -9.02 -11.29
C ALA A 422 29.63 -7.58 -11.83
N ASP A 423 29.81 -7.39 -13.14
CA ASP A 423 29.62 -6.08 -13.79
C ASP A 423 28.15 -5.64 -13.77
N GLU A 424 27.22 -6.56 -13.99
CA GLU A 424 25.78 -6.27 -13.99
C GLU A 424 25.25 -5.99 -12.58
N ILE A 425 25.75 -6.71 -11.57
CA ILE A 425 25.49 -6.43 -10.15
C ILE A 425 26.03 -5.04 -9.79
N GLN A 426 27.26 -4.71 -10.20
CA GLN A 426 27.84 -3.40 -9.96
C GLN A 426 27.05 -2.29 -10.68
N ARG A 427 26.53 -2.55 -11.89
CA ARG A 427 25.62 -1.63 -12.59
C ARG A 427 24.38 -1.34 -11.74
N HIS A 428 23.73 -2.35 -11.17
CA HIS A 428 22.54 -2.16 -10.33
C HIS A 428 22.83 -1.41 -9.02
N ARG A 429 23.97 -1.68 -8.38
CA ARG A 429 24.44 -0.89 -7.23
C ARG A 429 24.62 0.59 -7.60
N SER A 430 25.21 0.88 -8.76
CA SER A 430 25.39 2.24 -9.26
C SER A 430 24.06 2.93 -9.61
N LEU A 431 23.11 2.20 -10.21
CA LEU A 431 21.75 2.71 -10.46
C LEU A 431 21.07 3.11 -9.15
N LEU A 432 21.14 2.26 -8.12
CA LEU A 432 20.58 2.58 -6.81
C LEU A 432 21.26 3.80 -6.18
N ALA A 433 22.60 3.88 -6.24
CA ALA A 433 23.35 5.01 -5.69
C ALA A 433 22.97 6.33 -6.38
N GLN A 434 22.80 6.31 -7.70
CA GLN A 434 22.36 7.47 -8.47
C GLN A 434 20.93 7.87 -8.11
N TRP A 435 19.99 6.91 -8.06
CA TRP A 435 18.62 7.19 -7.64
C TRP A 435 18.54 7.77 -6.23
N ARG A 436 19.33 7.25 -5.27
CA ARG A 436 19.40 7.78 -3.91
C ARG A 436 19.87 9.23 -3.89
N LYS A 437 20.85 9.58 -4.72
CA LYS A 437 21.34 10.95 -4.87
C LYS A 437 20.28 11.87 -5.45
N ASP A 438 19.61 11.44 -6.51
CA ASP A 438 18.62 12.25 -7.24
C ASP A 438 17.34 12.47 -6.43
N THR A 439 16.96 11.47 -5.63
CA THR A 439 15.77 11.54 -4.77
C THR A 439 16.06 12.04 -3.36
N GLN A 440 17.33 12.23 -3.00
CA GLN A 440 17.79 12.60 -1.65
C GLN A 440 17.38 11.57 -0.60
N ASP A 441 17.43 10.29 -0.98
CA ASP A 441 17.23 9.17 -0.06
C ASP A 441 18.42 9.06 0.90
N GLU A 442 18.25 9.61 2.10
CA GLU A 442 19.23 9.59 3.16
C GLU A 442 19.14 8.36 4.08
N THR A 443 18.24 7.42 3.82
CA THR A 443 18.10 6.27 4.73
C THR A 443 19.34 5.38 4.70
N GLY A 444 19.69 4.83 5.85
CA GLY A 444 20.99 4.21 6.11
C GLY A 444 22.06 5.16 6.65
N LYS A 445 21.85 6.50 6.62
CA LYS A 445 22.63 7.41 7.48
C LYS A 445 22.13 7.22 8.91
N LYS A 446 23.00 6.81 9.84
CA LYS A 446 22.73 6.96 11.28
C LYS A 446 22.21 8.38 11.49
N ALA A 447 21.03 8.53 12.10
CA ALA A 447 20.53 9.85 12.47
C ALA A 447 21.68 10.63 13.14
N PRO A 448 21.96 11.88 12.74
CA PRO A 448 23.00 12.65 13.37
C PRO A 448 22.69 12.67 14.86
N GLU A 449 23.66 12.22 15.68
CA GLU A 449 23.54 12.33 17.13
C GLU A 449 23.10 13.75 17.43
N LYS A 450 21.92 13.89 18.07
CA LYS A 450 21.44 15.21 18.50
C LYS A 450 22.53 15.80 19.38
N LYS A 451 23.33 16.72 18.82
CA LYS A 451 24.24 17.57 19.57
C LYS A 451 23.35 18.44 20.46
N ASN A 452 23.09 17.96 21.67
CA ASN A 452 22.48 18.76 22.71
C ASN A 452 23.40 19.94 22.97
N ALA A 453 23.05 21.10 22.42
CA ALA A 453 23.65 22.37 22.76
C ALA A 453 23.26 22.72 24.21
N ARG A 454 23.96 22.12 25.18
CA ARG A 454 23.95 22.60 26.56
C ARG A 454 24.82 23.85 26.61
N LYS A 455 24.20 25.02 26.83
CA LYS A 455 24.90 26.21 27.31
C LYS A 455 25.65 25.83 28.59
N LYS A 456 26.98 25.94 28.53
CA LYS A 456 27.88 25.79 29.68
C LYS A 456 27.67 26.97 30.63
N THR A 457 27.27 26.68 31.86
CA THR A 457 27.78 27.42 33.02
C THR A 457 28.61 26.44 33.83
N ILE A 458 29.89 26.76 33.93
CA ILE A 458 30.98 25.97 34.51
C ILE A 458 30.89 26.04 36.03
N VAL A 459 30.97 24.91 36.74
CA VAL A 459 31.95 24.72 37.83
C VAL A 459 32.41 23.25 37.89
N ALA A 460 33.73 23.12 37.92
CA ALA A 460 34.69 22.00 38.05
C ALA A 460 34.23 20.64 38.63
N LYS A 461 34.49 19.54 37.90
CA LYS A 461 35.57 18.50 38.04
C LYS A 461 35.12 17.30 38.91
N ALA A 462 34.78 16.17 38.27
CA ALA A 462 35.61 14.96 38.05
C ALA A 462 35.66 14.09 39.34
N ASP A 463 35.30 12.80 39.39
CA ASP A 463 35.22 11.69 38.44
C ASP A 463 33.99 10.80 38.76
N SER A 464 33.42 10.08 37.77
CA SER A 464 32.88 8.73 38.04
C SER A 464 32.73 7.86 36.80
N THR A 465 33.21 6.64 36.96
CA THR A 465 32.94 5.45 36.17
C THR A 465 31.45 5.11 36.09
N THR A 466 31.04 4.54 34.96
CA THR A 466 29.67 4.16 34.57
C THR A 466 28.92 3.25 35.56
N ALA A 467 27.70 3.65 35.96
CA ALA A 467 26.68 2.78 36.58
C ALA A 467 25.31 2.98 35.91
N LYS A 468 24.55 1.88 35.77
CA LYS A 468 23.17 1.82 35.22
C LYS A 468 22.20 2.77 35.92
N ALA A 469 21.19 3.27 35.20
CA ALA A 469 20.07 4.01 35.80
C ALA A 469 19.32 3.14 36.83
N PRO A 470 18.82 3.71 37.96
CA PRO A 470 18.31 2.91 39.07
C PRO A 470 16.89 2.39 38.82
N ALA A 471 16.62 1.17 39.28
CA ALA A 471 15.27 0.66 39.49
C ALA A 471 14.54 1.56 40.49
N VAL A 472 13.26 1.85 40.25
CA VAL A 472 12.41 2.50 41.25
C VAL A 472 12.30 1.55 42.44
N ASP A 473 12.78 1.99 43.60
CA ASP A 473 12.69 1.25 44.85
C ASP A 473 11.21 1.02 45.21
N ARG A 474 10.74 -0.21 45.01
CA ARG A 474 9.34 -0.60 45.25
C ARG A 474 8.95 -0.42 46.72
N GLU A 475 9.92 -0.45 47.62
CA GLU A 475 9.74 -0.20 49.04
C GLU A 475 9.28 1.24 49.31
N VAL A 476 9.94 2.20 48.65
CA VAL A 476 9.62 3.62 48.74
C VAL A 476 8.28 3.90 48.04
N ALA A 477 8.01 3.21 46.94
CA ALA A 477 6.76 3.35 46.21
C ALA A 477 5.54 2.83 47.00
N PHE A 478 5.68 1.75 47.77
CA PHE A 478 4.63 1.24 48.65
C PHE A 478 4.32 2.23 49.77
N LYS A 479 5.35 2.68 50.50
CA LYS A 479 5.21 3.64 51.62
C LYS A 479 4.63 4.99 51.21
N ASN A 480 4.87 5.43 49.98
CA ASN A 480 4.29 6.68 49.48
C ASN A 480 2.81 6.54 49.07
N ARG A 481 2.33 5.32 48.86
CA ARG A 481 0.96 5.02 48.43
C ARG A 481 0.05 4.66 49.61
N ASP A 482 0.61 4.03 50.64
CA ASP A 482 -0.07 3.71 51.90
C ASP A 482 -0.24 4.99 52.71
N LYS A 483 -1.37 5.69 52.48
CA LYS A 483 -1.58 7.03 53.02
C LYS A 483 -2.08 6.96 54.46
N ASP A 484 -2.84 5.93 54.79
CA ASP A 484 -3.37 5.72 56.14
C ASP A 484 -2.41 4.94 57.04
N LYS A 485 -1.33 4.37 56.47
CA LYS A 485 -0.24 3.65 57.16
C LYS A 485 -0.72 2.36 57.81
N ASP A 486 -1.72 1.71 57.24
CA ASP A 486 -2.27 0.46 57.74
C ASP A 486 -1.46 -0.78 57.29
N GLY A 487 -0.46 -0.59 56.44
CA GLY A 487 0.46 -1.63 55.97
C GLY A 487 -0.04 -2.42 54.75
N ARG A 488 -1.13 -1.99 54.12
CA ARG A 488 -1.67 -2.53 52.86
C ARG A 488 -2.14 -1.37 51.98
N LEU A 489 -2.44 -1.64 50.72
CA LEU A 489 -2.96 -0.63 49.78
C LEU A 489 -4.35 -1.01 49.32
N ASP A 490 -5.32 -0.13 49.49
CA ASP A 490 -6.60 -0.29 48.79
C ASP A 490 -6.48 0.09 47.29
N ALA A 491 -7.52 -0.20 46.52
CA ALA A 491 -7.54 0.11 45.09
C ALA A 491 -7.39 1.61 44.79
N ALA A 492 -7.92 2.48 45.64
CA ALA A 492 -7.86 3.94 45.45
C ALA A 492 -6.45 4.48 45.72
N GLU A 493 -5.78 3.97 46.74
CA GLU A 493 -4.38 4.28 47.09
C GLU A 493 -3.40 3.79 46.03
N TYR A 494 -3.61 2.57 45.53
CA TYR A 494 -2.79 2.02 44.46
C TYR A 494 -2.97 2.79 43.16
N ILE A 495 -4.21 3.01 42.71
CA ILE A 495 -4.51 3.67 41.42
C ILE A 495 -4.15 5.16 41.47
N GLY A 496 -4.23 5.78 42.65
CA GLY A 496 -4.00 7.20 42.86
C GLY A 496 -2.73 7.75 42.19
N SER A 497 -2.91 8.85 41.45
CA SER A 497 -1.85 9.62 40.76
C SER A 497 -1.10 8.87 39.64
N GLN A 498 -1.54 7.68 39.23
CA GLN A 498 -0.97 6.98 38.07
C GLN A 498 -1.48 7.60 36.76
N LYS A 499 -0.60 7.70 35.75
CA LYS A 499 -0.92 8.29 34.43
C LYS A 499 -1.95 7.48 33.62
N ASP A 500 -2.17 6.22 33.98
CA ASP A 500 -3.12 5.29 33.34
C ASP A 500 -3.94 4.57 34.43
N PRO A 501 -5.08 5.14 34.86
CA PRO A 501 -5.91 4.57 35.92
C PRO A 501 -6.52 3.21 35.56
N GLU A 502 -6.94 3.03 34.31
CA GLU A 502 -7.56 1.77 33.83
C GLU A 502 -6.56 0.62 33.75
N GLY A 503 -5.34 0.89 33.27
CA GLY A 503 -4.27 -0.10 33.33
C GLY A 503 -3.77 -0.36 34.75
N ALA A 504 -3.83 0.64 35.65
CA ALA A 504 -3.51 0.45 37.06
C ALA A 504 -4.53 -0.47 37.74
N LYS A 505 -5.82 -0.31 37.46
CA LYS A 505 -6.87 -1.20 37.97
C LYS A 505 -6.63 -2.66 37.59
N ARG A 506 -6.34 -2.94 36.30
CA ARG A 506 -6.00 -4.30 35.84
C ARG A 506 -4.74 -4.87 36.49
N ARG A 507 -3.77 -4.02 36.85
CA ARG A 507 -2.55 -4.47 37.57
C ARG A 507 -2.85 -4.76 39.04
N PHE A 508 -3.67 -3.95 39.69
CA PHE A 508 -4.14 -4.17 41.05
C PHE A 508 -4.84 -5.52 41.18
N GLU A 509 -5.83 -5.77 40.33
CA GLU A 509 -6.59 -7.05 40.29
C GLU A 509 -5.70 -8.28 40.02
N ARG A 510 -4.55 -8.10 39.38
CA ARG A 510 -3.58 -9.17 39.13
C ARG A 510 -2.59 -9.36 40.29
N MET A 511 -2.31 -8.30 41.05
CA MET A 511 -1.41 -8.32 42.19
C MET A 511 -2.11 -8.78 43.47
N ASP A 512 -3.42 -8.53 43.60
CA ASP A 512 -4.26 -9.04 44.69
C ASP A 512 -4.53 -10.53 44.46
N THR A 513 -3.59 -11.35 44.90
CA THR A 513 -3.59 -12.80 44.63
C THR A 513 -4.56 -13.55 45.53
N ASN A 514 -4.82 -13.03 46.73
CA ASN A 514 -5.71 -13.63 47.71
C ASN A 514 -7.17 -13.14 47.57
N LYS A 515 -7.42 -12.10 46.74
CA LYS A 515 -8.72 -11.49 46.43
C LYS A 515 -9.41 -10.88 47.64
N ASP A 516 -8.65 -10.35 48.59
CA ASP A 516 -9.20 -9.69 49.77
C ASP A 516 -9.53 -8.20 49.54
N GLY A 517 -9.20 -7.67 48.36
CA GLY A 517 -9.47 -6.29 47.97
C GLY A 517 -8.36 -5.31 48.35
N PHE A 518 -7.24 -5.78 48.88
CA PHE A 518 -6.06 -5.00 49.26
C PHE A 518 -4.79 -5.59 48.66
N LEU A 519 -3.72 -4.80 48.56
CA LEU A 519 -2.38 -5.31 48.28
C LEU A 519 -1.55 -5.28 49.56
N SER A 520 -1.12 -6.45 50.01
CA SER A 520 -0.06 -6.54 51.01
C SER A 520 1.27 -6.02 50.47
N HIS A 521 2.19 -5.69 51.38
CA HIS A 521 3.56 -5.31 51.04
C HIS A 521 4.25 -6.33 50.14
N ASP A 522 4.08 -7.62 50.45
CA ASP A 522 4.66 -8.72 49.68
C ASP A 522 4.05 -8.81 48.27
N GLU A 523 2.73 -8.66 48.12
CA GLU A 523 2.06 -8.69 46.81
C GLU A 523 2.46 -7.52 45.90
N PHE A 524 2.68 -6.34 46.48
CA PHE A 524 3.10 -5.16 45.72
C PHE A 524 4.58 -5.23 45.30
N THR A 525 5.44 -5.77 46.18
CA THR A 525 6.89 -5.81 45.95
C THR A 525 7.31 -7.01 45.11
N ALA A 526 6.51 -8.09 45.08
CA ALA A 526 6.76 -9.30 44.29
C ALA A 526 7.01 -8.99 42.80
N GLU A 527 8.04 -9.64 42.22
CA GLU A 527 8.25 -9.61 40.77
C GLU A 527 7.03 -10.21 40.07
N THR A 528 6.37 -9.41 39.23
CA THR A 528 5.15 -9.83 38.54
C THR A 528 5.47 -11.09 37.73
N PRO A 529 4.77 -12.22 37.92
CA PRO A 529 4.98 -13.40 37.09
C PRO A 529 4.78 -13.00 35.63
N LYS A 530 5.78 -13.26 34.77
CA LYS A 530 5.62 -13.11 33.32
C LYS A 530 4.42 -13.97 32.92
N ALA A 531 3.39 -13.34 32.35
CA ALA A 531 2.22 -14.06 31.85
C ALA A 531 2.67 -15.18 30.91
N LYS A 532 2.17 -16.40 31.14
CA LYS A 532 2.23 -17.48 30.16
C LYS A 532 1.27 -17.20 29.01
#